data_AF-A0A3D5K1C3-F1
#
_entry.id   AF-A0A3D5K1C3-F1
#
_cell.length_a   1.000
_cell.length_b   1.000
_cell.length_c   1.000
_cell.angle_alpha   90.00
_cell.angle_beta   90.00
_cell.angle_gamma   90.00
#
_symmetry.space_group_name_H-M   'P 1'
#
loop_
_entity.id
_entity.type
_entity.pdbx_description
1 polymer ?
#
loop_
_entity_poly.entity_id
_entity_poly.type
_entity_poly.pdbx_seq_one_letter_code
_entity_poly.pdbx_strand_id
1 'polypeptide(L)'
;MSAVVGADAVAEGLGRSVTFTDTPAPAHVQLTGNGSRLEVTSDISSVDMPKRDMTLEAWVRVDKAMQWGGIIGALQDNGTYEKGWLLGFRGSSFCFALNTEGSNKLTYLTAPAAFEHGRWYHLAGTYDGTTQRLFVDGKQV
;
A
#
# COMPACT_ATOMS: atom_id res chain seq x y z
N MET A 1 12.05 -18.48 7.45
CA MET A 1 11.21 -18.34 6.25
C MET A 1 11.64 -17.05 5.61
N SER A 2 12.10 -17.09 4.36
CA SER A 2 12.59 -15.89 3.68
C SER A 2 11.46 -15.16 2.99
N ALA A 3 11.53 -13.82 2.94
CA ALA A 3 10.58 -13.06 2.13
C ALA A 3 10.78 -13.45 0.65
N VAL A 4 9.67 -13.71 -0.06
CA VAL A 4 9.67 -14.09 -1.48
C VAL A 4 8.61 -13.29 -2.22
N VAL A 5 8.79 -13.17 -3.52
CA VAL A 5 7.75 -12.65 -4.40
C VAL A 5 6.79 -13.79 -4.76
N GLY A 6 5.49 -13.50 -4.86
CA GLY A 6 4.50 -14.45 -5.39
C GLY A 6 4.75 -14.76 -6.87
N ALA A 7 4.17 -15.83 -7.39
CA ALA A 7 4.40 -16.29 -8.76
C ALA A 7 4.12 -15.21 -9.84
N ASP A 8 3.17 -14.33 -9.54
CA ASP A 8 2.70 -13.32 -10.48
C ASP A 8 3.47 -12.00 -10.38
N ALA A 9 4.26 -11.79 -9.32
CA ALA A 9 4.94 -10.51 -9.13
C ALA A 9 6.37 -10.52 -9.66
N VAL A 10 6.73 -9.42 -10.33
CA VAL A 10 8.06 -9.11 -10.81
C VAL A 10 8.65 -8.03 -9.93
N ALA A 11 9.82 -8.31 -9.36
CA ALA A 11 10.55 -7.29 -8.63
C ALA A 11 11.29 -6.39 -9.63
N GLU A 12 10.91 -5.12 -9.69
CA GLU A 12 11.63 -4.12 -10.48
C GLU A 12 12.64 -3.39 -9.60
N GLY A 13 13.85 -3.15 -10.14
CA GLY A 13 14.96 -2.54 -9.38
C GLY A 13 15.74 -3.53 -8.51
N LEU A 14 15.67 -4.83 -8.81
CA LEU A 14 16.50 -5.86 -8.17
C LEU A 14 18.00 -5.52 -8.30
N GLY A 15 18.68 -5.45 -7.16
CA GLY A 15 20.15 -5.34 -7.08
C GLY A 15 20.71 -4.05 -6.48
N ARG A 16 19.89 -3.03 -6.17
CA ARG A 16 20.28 -1.88 -5.32
C ARG A 16 19.17 -1.32 -4.44
N SER A 17 17.93 -1.41 -4.91
CA SER A 17 16.80 -0.66 -4.34
C SER A 17 15.71 -1.56 -3.76
N VAL A 18 15.73 -2.86 -4.09
CA VAL A 18 14.84 -3.91 -3.56
C VAL A 18 15.70 -5.05 -3.05
N THR A 19 15.56 -5.38 -1.78
CA THR A 19 16.31 -6.46 -1.11
C THR A 19 15.36 -7.32 -0.29
N PHE A 20 15.50 -8.64 -0.37
CA PHE A 20 14.82 -9.58 0.51
C PHE A 20 15.76 -9.93 1.66
N THR A 21 15.31 -9.76 2.90
CA THR A 21 16.13 -10.03 4.07
C THR A 21 15.33 -10.79 5.13
N ASP A 22 16.04 -11.67 5.84
CA ASP A 22 15.48 -12.46 6.94
C ASP A 22 15.90 -11.92 8.31
N THR A 23 16.86 -10.98 8.30
CA THR A 23 17.50 -10.44 9.50
C THR A 23 17.69 -8.92 9.41
N PRO A 24 17.37 -8.17 10.48
CA PRO A 24 16.65 -8.63 11.67
C PRO A 24 15.23 -9.08 11.31
N ALA A 25 14.69 -10.02 12.09
CA ALA A 25 13.31 -10.47 11.94
C ALA A 25 12.31 -9.30 12.12
N PRO A 26 11.11 -9.38 11.52
CA PRO A 26 10.62 -10.44 10.63
C PRO A 26 11.32 -10.45 9.27
N ALA A 27 11.24 -11.56 8.54
CA ALA A 27 11.66 -11.56 7.14
C ALA A 27 10.80 -10.60 6.33
N HIS A 28 11.42 -9.77 5.49
CA HIS A 28 10.75 -8.69 4.78
C HIS A 28 11.42 -8.33 3.47
N VAL A 29 10.66 -7.60 2.65
CA VAL A 29 11.19 -6.89 1.49
C VAL A 29 11.53 -5.46 1.91
N GLN A 30 12.78 -5.06 1.72
CA GLN A 30 13.24 -3.71 1.94
C GLN A 30 13.29 -2.95 0.62
N LEU A 31 12.53 -1.85 0.55
CA LEU A 31 12.53 -0.92 -0.57
C LEU A 31 13.31 0.34 -0.16
N THR A 32 14.39 0.64 -0.87
CA THR A 32 15.26 1.80 -0.62
C THR A 32 15.44 2.64 -1.87
N GLY A 33 15.86 3.90 -1.76
CA GLY A 33 16.04 4.78 -2.91
C GLY A 33 14.73 5.32 -3.49
N ASN A 34 14.75 5.71 -4.77
CA ASN A 34 13.60 6.30 -5.45
C ASN A 34 13.08 5.35 -6.54
N GLY A 35 11.77 5.23 -6.68
CA GLY A 35 11.12 4.41 -7.73
C GLY A 35 11.13 2.89 -7.50
N SER A 36 11.55 2.43 -6.33
CA SER A 36 11.60 1.01 -5.98
C SER A 36 10.21 0.45 -5.75
N ARG A 37 9.87 -0.65 -6.45
CA ARG A 37 8.55 -1.30 -6.33
C ARG A 37 8.63 -2.79 -6.63
N LEU A 38 7.66 -3.54 -6.11
CA LEU A 38 7.30 -4.85 -6.63
C LEU A 38 6.05 -4.67 -7.48
N GLU A 39 6.08 -5.14 -8.73
CA GLU A 39 4.98 -5.00 -9.66
C GLU A 39 4.32 -6.36 -9.89
N VAL A 40 3.03 -6.47 -9.61
CA VAL A 40 2.27 -7.71 -9.84
C VAL A 40 1.87 -7.82 -11.32
N THR A 41 1.36 -6.74 -11.89
CA THR A 41 1.05 -6.67 -13.32
C THR A 41 1.10 -5.23 -13.77
N SER A 42 1.51 -5.02 -15.02
CA SER A 42 1.41 -3.73 -15.70
C SER A 42 0.05 -3.54 -16.39
N ASP A 43 -0.72 -4.62 -16.55
CA ASP A 43 -2.05 -4.63 -17.14
C ASP A 43 -3.08 -5.12 -16.13
N ILE A 44 -3.74 -4.17 -15.47
CA ILE A 44 -4.77 -4.47 -14.47
C ILE A 44 -5.98 -5.22 -15.06
N SER A 45 -6.20 -5.16 -16.37
CA SER A 45 -7.29 -5.89 -17.02
C SER A 45 -7.05 -7.40 -17.09
N SER A 46 -5.79 -7.83 -16.87
CA SER A 46 -5.40 -9.24 -16.82
C SER A 46 -5.69 -9.93 -15.48
N VAL A 47 -6.11 -9.18 -14.46
CA VAL A 47 -6.32 -9.68 -13.09
C VAL A 47 -7.78 -9.49 -12.67
N ASP A 48 -8.35 -10.48 -11.98
CA ASP A 48 -9.68 -10.34 -11.39
C ASP A 48 -9.61 -9.45 -10.14
N MET A 49 -10.11 -8.22 -10.29
CA MET A 49 -10.06 -7.20 -9.25
C MET A 49 -11.34 -7.20 -8.41
N PRO A 50 -11.26 -6.87 -7.10
CA PRO A 50 -12.44 -6.72 -6.26
C PRO A 50 -13.42 -5.66 -6.82
N LYS A 51 -14.70 -6.01 -6.92
CA LYS A 51 -15.73 -5.19 -7.60
C LYS A 51 -16.66 -4.43 -6.66
N ARG A 52 -16.82 -4.88 -5.42
CA ARG A 52 -17.82 -4.36 -4.48
C ARG A 52 -17.23 -4.09 -3.10
N ASP A 53 -16.61 -5.11 -2.53
CA ASP A 53 -15.92 -5.07 -1.25
C ASP A 53 -14.44 -5.39 -1.45
N MET A 54 -13.60 -4.91 -0.55
CA MET A 54 -12.17 -5.18 -0.56
C MET A 54 -11.56 -5.05 0.82
N THR A 55 -10.48 -5.79 1.04
CA THR A 55 -9.55 -5.57 2.15
C THR A 55 -8.15 -5.56 1.58
N LEU A 56 -7.37 -4.54 1.96
CA LEU A 56 -5.94 -4.45 1.72
C LEU A 56 -5.25 -4.54 3.08
N GLU A 57 -4.27 -5.42 3.24
CA GLU A 57 -3.50 -5.50 4.47
C GLU A 57 -2.01 -5.68 4.23
N ALA A 58 -1.20 -5.14 5.14
CA ALA A 58 0.25 -5.29 5.13
C ALA A 58 0.84 -5.11 6.54
N TRP A 59 1.89 -5.87 6.84
CA TRP A 59 2.86 -5.44 7.84
C TRP A 59 3.85 -4.48 7.16
N VAL A 60 4.02 -3.29 7.72
CA VAL A 60 4.88 -2.25 7.14
C VAL A 60 5.76 -1.60 8.19
N ARG A 61 6.98 -1.25 7.79
CA ARG A 61 7.87 -0.37 8.53
C ARG A 61 8.29 0.77 7.62
N VAL A 62 8.08 2.00 8.08
CA VAL A 62 8.47 3.21 7.33
C VAL A 62 9.65 3.87 8.05
N ASP A 63 10.82 3.87 7.42
CA ASP A 63 12.03 4.50 8.01
C ASP A 63 12.11 6.00 7.69
N LYS A 64 11.46 6.45 6.61
CA LYS A 64 11.46 7.85 6.16
C LYS A 64 10.09 8.25 5.60
N ALA A 65 9.48 9.24 6.24
CA ALA A 65 8.26 9.88 5.76
C ALA A 65 8.48 10.61 4.42
N MET A 66 7.39 10.71 3.64
CA MET A 66 7.33 11.47 2.40
C MET A 66 5.89 11.91 2.15
N GLN A 67 5.69 12.93 1.30
CA GLN A 67 4.36 13.50 1.09
C GLN A 67 3.34 12.47 0.57
N TRP A 68 3.78 11.53 -0.27
CA TRP A 68 2.96 10.47 -0.84
C TRP A 68 3.76 9.17 -0.90
N GLY A 69 3.42 8.21 -0.04
CA GLY A 69 4.05 6.89 0.00
C GLY A 69 3.05 5.78 -0.27
N GLY A 70 3.35 4.92 -1.24
CA GLY A 70 2.55 3.72 -1.51
C GLY A 70 3.09 2.49 -0.78
N ILE A 71 2.19 1.71 -0.19
CA ILE A 71 2.53 0.41 0.42
C ILE A 71 2.00 -0.71 -0.48
N ILE A 72 0.71 -0.66 -0.81
CA ILE A 72 0.08 -1.52 -1.81
C ILE A 72 -1.02 -0.73 -2.51
N GLY A 73 -1.07 -0.79 -3.84
CA GLY A 73 -2.01 0.00 -4.60
C GLY A 73 -2.16 -0.51 -6.02
N ALA A 74 -3.35 -0.28 -6.57
CA ALA A 74 -3.63 -0.39 -7.99
C ALA A 74 -4.39 0.89 -8.35
N LEU A 75 -3.65 1.90 -8.78
CA LEU A 75 -4.18 3.23 -9.01
C LEU A 75 -3.65 3.83 -10.30
N GLN A 76 -4.48 4.69 -10.86
CA GLN A 76 -4.09 5.61 -11.92
C GLN A 76 -4.37 7.02 -11.41
N ASP A 77 -3.32 7.82 -11.31
CA ASP A 77 -3.40 9.23 -10.93
C ASP A 77 -2.83 10.08 -12.06
N ASN A 78 -3.72 10.52 -12.95
CA ASN A 78 -3.40 11.38 -14.08
C ASN A 78 -3.95 12.81 -13.85
N GLY A 79 -4.01 13.27 -12.60
CA GLY A 79 -4.48 14.60 -12.23
C GLY A 79 -6.00 14.71 -12.13
N THR A 80 -6.72 14.93 -13.24
CA THR A 80 -8.20 15.02 -13.21
C THR A 80 -8.89 13.65 -13.23
N TYR A 81 -8.11 12.59 -13.40
CA TYR A 81 -8.58 11.21 -13.44
C TYR A 81 -7.80 10.39 -12.41
N GLU A 82 -8.42 10.20 -11.24
CA GLU A 82 -7.90 9.35 -10.18
C GLU A 82 -8.82 8.14 -10.01
N LYS A 83 -8.30 6.95 -10.31
CA LYS A 83 -9.04 5.68 -10.20
C LYS A 83 -8.24 4.66 -9.39
N GLY A 84 -8.97 3.68 -8.87
CA GLY A 84 -8.40 2.54 -8.15
C GLY A 84 -8.34 2.76 -6.65
N TRP A 85 -7.31 2.23 -6.02
CA TRP A 85 -7.17 2.19 -4.57
C TRP A 85 -5.71 2.16 -4.13
N LEU A 86 -5.47 2.57 -2.88
CA LEU A 86 -4.16 2.68 -2.27
C LEU A 86 -4.26 2.45 -0.76
N LEU A 87 -3.48 1.52 -0.22
CA LEU A 87 -3.05 1.56 1.18
C LEU A 87 -1.65 2.17 1.21
N GLY A 88 -1.47 3.23 1.99
CA GLY A 88 -0.26 4.04 1.93
C GLY A 88 -0.14 5.01 3.09
N PHE A 89 0.56 6.12 2.85
CA PHE A 89 0.68 7.20 3.80
C PHE A 89 0.89 8.55 3.13
N ARG A 90 0.55 9.62 3.85
CA ARG A 90 0.74 11.01 3.46
C ARG A 90 1.49 11.74 4.56
N GLY A 91 2.69 12.24 4.24
CA GLY A 91 3.60 12.75 5.26
C GLY A 91 3.96 11.63 6.24
N SER A 92 3.54 11.77 7.49
CA SER A 92 3.75 10.77 8.54
C SER A 92 2.46 10.08 9.00
N SER A 93 1.36 10.18 8.26
CA SER A 93 0.08 9.55 8.62
C SER A 93 -0.31 8.46 7.62
N PHE A 94 -0.64 7.28 8.11
CA PHE A 94 -1.17 6.21 7.26
C PHE A 94 -2.52 6.59 6.65
N CYS A 95 -2.79 6.10 5.45
CA CYS A 95 -4.06 6.33 4.77
C CYS A 95 -4.51 5.11 3.97
N PHE A 96 -5.83 5.03 3.81
CA PHE A 96 -6.47 4.17 2.82
C PHE A 96 -7.27 5.08 1.87
N ALA A 97 -7.11 4.86 0.58
CA ALA A 97 -7.81 5.59 -0.45
C ALA A 97 -8.48 4.64 -1.44
N LEU A 98 -9.70 4.96 -1.86
CA LEU A 98 -10.35 4.30 -2.98
C LEU A 98 -11.22 5.29 -3.76
N ASN A 99 -11.43 4.97 -5.02
CA ASN A 99 -12.43 5.62 -5.86
C ASN A 99 -13.64 4.69 -5.99
N THR A 100 -14.83 5.24 -5.76
CA THR A 100 -16.11 4.54 -5.97
C THR A 100 -16.85 5.11 -7.17
N GLU A 101 -17.87 4.39 -7.65
CA GLU A 101 -18.73 4.84 -8.73
C GLU A 101 -19.30 6.25 -8.45
N GLY A 102 -19.38 7.09 -9.48
CA GLY A 102 -19.85 8.46 -9.38
C GLY A 102 -18.81 9.48 -8.89
N SER A 103 -17.61 9.06 -8.48
CA SER A 103 -16.50 9.97 -8.13
C SER A 103 -15.40 9.99 -9.21
N ASN A 104 -14.82 11.16 -9.45
CA ASN A 104 -13.63 11.34 -10.30
C ASN A 104 -12.32 11.45 -9.51
N LYS A 105 -12.39 11.30 -8.18
CA LYS A 105 -11.24 11.45 -7.27
C LYS A 105 -11.16 10.30 -6.26
N LEU A 106 -9.98 10.07 -5.72
CA LEU A 106 -9.78 9.18 -4.58
C LEU A 106 -10.32 9.82 -3.30
N THR A 107 -11.09 9.05 -2.53
CA THR A 107 -11.46 9.42 -1.17
C THR A 107 -10.42 8.87 -0.20
N TYR A 108 -9.73 9.78 0.49
CA TYR A 108 -8.67 9.43 1.45
C TYR A 108 -9.21 9.41 2.88
N LEU A 109 -9.14 8.25 3.52
CA LEU A 109 -9.25 8.10 4.97
C LEU A 109 -7.84 8.09 5.55
N THR A 110 -7.50 9.11 6.34
CA THR A 110 -6.14 9.29 6.90
C THR A 110 -6.19 9.16 8.41
N ALA A 111 -5.28 8.35 8.96
CA ALA A 111 -5.11 8.21 10.40
C ALA A 111 -4.73 9.56 11.02
N PRO A 112 -5.37 9.97 12.13
CA PRO A 112 -5.06 11.25 12.78
C PRO A 112 -3.69 11.24 13.47
N ALA A 113 -3.24 10.07 13.92
CA ALA A 113 -1.94 9.90 14.56
C ALA A 113 -0.84 9.69 13.51
N ALA A 114 0.30 10.36 13.72
CA ALA A 114 1.50 10.10 12.94
C ALA A 114 2.12 8.75 13.36
N PHE A 115 2.68 8.02 12.41
CA PHE A 115 3.47 6.83 12.70
C PHE A 115 4.87 7.19 13.19
N GLU A 116 5.39 6.34 14.08
CA GLU A 116 6.79 6.33 14.48
C GLU A 116 7.67 5.70 13.38
N HIS A 117 8.80 6.33 13.08
CA HIS A 117 9.75 5.82 12.11
C HIS A 117 10.45 4.55 12.61
N GLY A 118 10.70 3.61 11.71
CA GLY A 118 11.44 2.39 12.01
C GLY A 118 10.67 1.37 12.87
N ARG A 119 9.40 1.64 13.19
CA ARG A 119 8.49 0.72 13.88
C ARG A 119 7.66 -0.07 12.86
N TRP A 120 7.44 -1.35 13.14
CA TRP A 120 6.51 -2.19 12.40
C TRP A 120 5.07 -1.91 12.84
N TYR A 121 4.18 -1.81 11.87
CA TYR A 121 2.73 -1.66 12.02
C TYR A 121 2.02 -2.74 11.21
N HIS A 122 0.91 -3.28 11.73
CA HIS A 122 -0.08 -3.95 10.91
C HIS A 122 -1.11 -2.93 10.43
N LEU A 123 -1.30 -2.81 9.13
CA LEU A 123 -2.30 -1.94 8.52
C LEU A 123 -3.34 -2.77 7.80
N ALA A 124 -4.61 -2.37 7.94
CA ALA A 124 -5.68 -2.87 7.10
C ALA A 124 -6.61 -1.74 6.66
N GLY A 125 -6.87 -1.64 5.37
CA GLY A 125 -7.93 -0.81 4.79
C GLY A 125 -9.06 -1.71 4.32
N THR A 126 -10.29 -1.46 4.76
CA THR A 126 -11.46 -2.26 4.37
C THR A 126 -12.55 -1.39 3.77
N TYR A 127 -13.24 -1.91 2.77
CA TYR A 127 -14.45 -1.32 2.22
C TYR A 127 -15.49 -2.42 1.98
N ASP A 128 -16.70 -2.24 2.49
CA ASP A 128 -17.79 -3.24 2.43
C ASP A 128 -18.81 -2.99 1.29
N GLY A 129 -18.51 -2.06 0.39
CA GLY A 129 -19.45 -1.54 -0.60
C GLY A 129 -20.17 -0.27 -0.15
N THR A 130 -20.02 0.14 1.09
CA THR A 130 -20.64 1.36 1.64
C THR A 130 -19.69 2.17 2.53
N THR A 131 -18.94 1.50 3.40
CA THR A 131 -18.17 2.13 4.48
C THR A 131 -16.70 1.83 4.33
N GLN A 132 -15.90 2.88 4.24
CA GLN A 132 -14.45 2.81 4.27
C GLN A 132 -13.95 2.81 5.72
N ARG A 133 -13.03 1.92 6.07
CA ARG A 133 -12.39 1.86 7.39
C ARG A 133 -10.88 1.67 7.23
N LEU A 134 -10.12 2.21 8.18
CA LEU A 134 -8.67 2.03 8.30
C LEU A 134 -8.37 1.52 9.71
N PHE A 135 -7.47 0.55 9.79
CA PHE A 135 -7.01 -0.05 11.03
C PHE A 135 -5.48 0.07 11.13
N VAL A 136 -5.00 0.42 12.32
CA VAL A 136 -3.59 0.46 12.68
C VAL A 136 -3.39 -0.42 13.91
N ASP A 137 -2.57 -1.45 13.80
CA ASP A 137 -2.35 -2.49 14.83
C ASP A 137 -3.67 -3.07 15.35
N GLY A 138 -4.60 -3.37 14.43
CA GLY A 138 -5.91 -3.95 14.72
C GLY A 138 -6.94 -2.98 15.30
N LYS A 139 -6.61 -1.70 15.50
CA LYS A 139 -7.53 -0.67 16.02
C LYS A 139 -8.03 0.21 14.88
N GLN A 140 -9.35 0.38 14.76
CA GLN A 140 -9.92 1.32 13.82
C GLN A 140 -9.55 2.77 14.21
N VAL A 141 -9.18 3.59 13.23
CA VAL A 141 -8.78 5.00 13.41
C VAL A 141 -9.72 5.99 12.74
#